data_AF-A0A7J2U3K4-F1
#
_entry.id   AF-A0A7J2U3K4-F1
#
_cell.length_a   1.000
_cell.length_b   1.000
_cell.length_c   1.000
_cell.angle_alpha   90.00
_cell.angle_beta   90.00
_cell.angle_gamma   90.00
#
_symmetry.space_group_name_H-M   'P 1'
#
loop_
_entity.id
_entity.type
_entity.pdbx_description
1 polymer ?
#
loop_
_entity_poly.entity_id
_entity_poly.type
_entity_poly.pdbx_seq_one_letter_code
_entity_poly.pdbx_strand_id
1 'polypeptide(L)' 'MSRKLSREEARFRWFMNNVYEVANVLRGFEYVFYKFRKPTDHVSIDLDIIISSKDIYKALRLLCEKGFRIIVNVPYIIT' A
#
# COMPACT_ATOMS: atom_id res chain seq x y z
N MET A 1 17.49 26.59 0.49
CA MET A 1 17.44 25.24 1.10
C MET A 1 16.02 24.71 1.39
N SER A 2 14.95 25.53 1.33
CA SER A 2 13.60 25.15 1.82
C SER A 2 12.73 24.30 0.87
N ARG A 3 12.94 24.35 -0.45
CA ARG A 3 12.01 23.76 -1.43
C ARG A 3 12.03 22.22 -1.48
N LYS A 4 13.20 21.59 -1.29
CA LYS A 4 13.35 20.12 -1.34
C LYS A 4 12.67 19.42 -0.17
N LEU A 5 12.79 19.96 1.05
CA LEU A 5 12.13 19.44 2.26
C LEU A 5 10.60 19.41 2.10
N SER A 6 10.00 20.49 1.59
CA SER A 6 8.55 20.55 1.37
C SER A 6 8.00 19.49 0.40
N ARG A 7 8.79 19.11 -0.61
CA ARG A 7 8.37 18.12 -1.63
C ARG A 7 8.43 16.70 -1.06
N GLU A 8 9.48 16.37 -0.32
CA GLU A 8 9.61 15.06 0.32
C GLU A 8 8.57 14.89 1.43
N GLU A 9 8.26 15.94 2.19
CA GLU A 9 7.16 15.92 3.17
C GLU A 9 5.79 15.73 2.51
N ALA A 10 5.53 16.38 1.37
CA ALA A 10 4.29 16.21 0.63
C ALA A 10 4.16 14.77 0.07
N ARG A 11 5.25 14.21 -0.46
CA ARG A 11 5.32 12.81 -0.92
C ARG A 11 5.08 11.84 0.21
N PHE A 12 5.72 12.06 1.36
CA PHE A 12 5.53 11.21 2.53
C PHE A 12 4.08 11.27 3.04
N ARG A 13 3.48 12.47 3.11
CA ARG A 13 2.07 12.62 3.47
C ARG A 13 1.15 11.88 2.49
N TRP A 14 1.39 12.03 1.19
CA TRP A 14 0.65 11.30 0.17
C TRP A 14 0.79 9.78 0.34
N PHE A 15 2.01 9.28 0.54
CA PHE A 15 2.25 7.85 0.78
C PHE A 15 1.52 7.35 2.02
N MET A 16 1.61 8.07 3.15
CA MET A 16 0.90 7.70 4.39
C MET A 16 -0.62 7.71 4.24
N ASN A 17 -1.18 8.60 3.41
CA ASN A 17 -2.62 8.57 3.10
C ASN A 17 -3.00 7.31 2.33
N ASN A 18 -2.21 6.89 1.34
CA ASN A 18 -2.44 5.62 0.62
C ASN A 18 -2.36 4.42 1.57
N VAL A 19 -1.37 4.41 2.46
CA VAL A 19 -1.24 3.37 3.50
C VAL A 19 -2.49 3.31 4.37
N TYR A 20 -3.00 4.47 4.81
CA TYR A 20 -4.21 4.53 5.63
C TYR A 20 -5.45 4.04 4.88
N GLU A 21 -5.62 4.44 3.61
CA GLU A 21 -6.72 3.98 2.77
C GLU A 21 -6.71 2.46 2.63
N VAL A 22 -5.55 1.87 2.30
CA VAL A 22 -5.42 0.42 2.15
C VAL A 22 -5.59 -0.30 3.48
N ALA A 23 -5.01 0.20 4.57
CA ALA A 23 -5.19 -0.37 5.91
C ALA A 23 -6.66 -0.36 6.35
N ASN A 24 -7.42 0.69 5.97
CA ASN A 24 -8.83 0.78 6.28
C ASN A 24 -9.66 -0.24 5.48
N VAL A 25 -9.30 -0.50 4.22
CA VAL A 25 -9.94 -1.53 3.39
C VAL A 25 -9.66 -2.93 3.95
N LEU A 26 -8.42 -3.18 4.37
CA LEU A 26 -7.98 -4.46 4.90
C LEU A 26 -8.23 -4.61 6.41
N ARG A 27 -9.06 -3.74 7.01
CA ARG A 27 -9.39 -3.82 8.42
C ARG A 27 -10.11 -5.14 8.72
N GLY A 28 -9.57 -5.91 9.67
CA GLY A 28 -10.12 -7.20 10.08
C GLY A 28 -9.62 -8.39 9.26
N PHE A 29 -8.71 -8.16 8.31
CA PHE A 29 -8.00 -9.21 7.59
C PHE A 29 -6.70 -9.59 8.30
N GLU A 30 -6.21 -10.80 8.05
CA GLU A 30 -4.87 -11.22 8.48
C GLU A 30 -3.84 -10.80 7.43
N TYR A 31 -3.17 -9.67 7.66
CA TYR A 31 -2.18 -9.12 6.74
C TYR A 31 -1.02 -8.42 7.46
N VAL A 32 0.07 -8.21 6.74
CA VAL A 32 1.21 -7.41 7.18
C VAL A 32 1.76 -6.57 6.02
N PHE A 33 2.15 -5.32 6.31
CA PHE A 33 2.91 -4.51 5.36
C PHE A 33 4.34 -5.04 5.25
N TYR A 34 4.74 -5.42 4.05
CA TYR A 34 6.07 -5.92 3.76
C TYR A 34 6.95 -4.75 3.29
N LYS A 35 8.24 -4.77 3.66
CA LYS A 35 9.22 -3.70 3.34
C LYS A 35 8.81 -2.27 3.73
N PHE A 36 7.88 -2.12 4.68
CA PHE A 36 7.51 -0.82 5.23
C PHE A 36 8.65 -0.25 6.08
N ARG A 37 9.57 0.49 5.44
CA ARG A 37 10.72 1.12 6.11
C ARG A 37 10.45 2.59 6.38
N LYS A 38 11.00 3.10 7.49
CA LYS A 38 11.01 4.53 7.79
C LYS A 38 11.72 5.25 6.63
N PRO A 39 11.13 6.29 6.03
CA PRO A 39 11.74 6.97 4.89
C PRO A 39 12.85 7.89 5.41
N THR A 40 14.03 7.32 5.61
CA THR A 40 15.23 8.08 5.99
C THR A 40 15.91 8.69 4.77
N ASP A 41 15.85 8.01 3.62
CA ASP A 41 16.58 8.40 2.40
C ASP A 41 15.71 8.47 1.14
N HIS A 42 14.64 7.68 1.06
CA HIS A 42 13.69 7.67 -0.07
C HIS A 42 12.31 7.18 0.40
N VAL A 43 11.25 7.82 -0.10
CA VAL A 43 9.87 7.36 0.10
C VAL A 43 9.61 6.23 -0.91
N SER A 44 9.30 5.02 -0.42
CA SER A 44 8.83 3.93 -1.28
C SER A 44 7.58 4.39 -2.03
N ILE A 45 7.54 4.14 -3.34
CA ILE A 45 6.39 4.50 -4.18
C ILE A 45 5.31 3.42 -4.07
N ASP A 46 5.74 2.17 -3.85
CA ASP A 46 4.87 1.00 -3.80
C ASP A 46 4.60 0.54 -2.35
N LEU A 47 3.43 -0.08 -2.16
CA LEU A 47 2.96 -0.65 -0.91
C LEU A 47 2.84 -2.17 -1.04
N ASP A 48 3.85 -2.90 -0.55
CA ASP A 48 3.84 -4.36 -0.55
C ASP A 48 3.06 -4.90 0.66
N ILE A 49 2.17 -5.86 0.42
CA ILE A 49 1.33 -6.48 1.45
C ILE A 49 1.38 -7.99 1.32
N ILE A 50 1.61 -8.67 2.45
CA ILE A 50 1.42 -10.10 2.58
C ILE A 50 0.08 -10.31 3.28
N ILE A 51 -0.80 -11.08 2.66
CA ILE A 51 -2.14 -11.37 3.18
C ILE A 51 -2.38 -12.88 3.21
N SER A 52 -3.17 -13.34 4.18
CA SER A 52 -3.61 -14.73 4.27
C SER A 52 -4.30 -15.17 2.97
N SER A 53 -3.94 -16.34 2.45
CA SER A 53 -4.52 -16.87 1.22
C SER A 53 -6.03 -17.11 1.31
N LYS A 54 -6.54 -17.31 2.53
CA LYS A 54 -7.98 -17.43 2.83
C LYS A 54 -8.76 -16.16 2.53
N ASP A 55 -8.08 -15.03 2.54
CA ASP A 55 -8.65 -13.70 2.51
C ASP A 55 -8.48 -12.99 1.14
N ILE A 56 -7.65 -13.55 0.26
CA ILE A 56 -7.19 -12.89 -0.96
C ILE A 56 -8.32 -12.40 -1.87
N TYR A 57 -9.32 -13.24 -2.16
CA TYR A 57 -10.41 -12.88 -3.07
C TYR A 57 -11.29 -11.76 -2.50
N LYS A 58 -11.54 -11.79 -1.19
CA LYS A 58 -12.33 -10.76 -0.52
C LYS A 58 -11.57 -9.44 -0.46
N ALA A 59 -10.27 -9.49 -0.15
CA ALA A 59 -9.41 -8.31 -0.15
C ALA A 59 -9.31 -7.67 -1.54
N LEU A 60 -9.06 -8.47 -2.59
CA LEU A 60 -9.01 -7.98 -3.97
C LEU A 60 -10.32 -7.31 -4.38
N ARG A 61 -11.46 -7.94 -4.08
CA ARG A 61 -12.76 -7.36 -4.39
C ARG A 61 -12.92 -5.98 -3.75
N LEU A 62 -12.62 -5.86 -2.45
CA LEU A 62 -12.76 -4.58 -1.72
C LEU A 62 -11.78 -3.51 -2.24
N LEU A 63 -10.55 -3.90 -2.60
CA LEU A 63 -9.59 -2.99 -3.22
C LEU A 63 -10.08 -2.52 -4.60
N CYS A 64 -10.61 -3.42 -5.42
CA CYS A 64 -11.23 -3.05 -6.70
C CYS A 64 -12.44 -2.12 -6.53
N GLU A 65 -13.28 -2.34 -5.51
CA GLU A 65 -14.41 -1.45 -5.17
C GLU A 65 -13.94 -0.05 -4.73
N LYS A 66 -12.68 0.09 -4.29
CA LYS A 66 -12.03 1.38 -4.02
C LYS A 66 -11.30 1.99 -5.21
N GLY A 67 -11.37 1.35 -6.37
CA GLY A 67 -10.81 1.87 -7.62
C GLY A 67 -9.41 1.35 -7.95
N PHE A 68 -8.83 0.46 -7.14
CA PHE A 68 -7.60 -0.26 -7.51
C PHE A 68 -7.89 -1.21 -8.68
N ARG A 69 -6.87 -1.53 -9.47
CA ARG A 69 -6.99 -2.42 -10.63
C ARG A 69 -5.88 -3.43 -10.62
N ILE A 70 -6.21 -4.67 -10.95
CA ILE A 70 -5.23 -5.74 -11.13
C ILE A 70 -4.57 -5.55 -12.50
N ILE A 71 -3.27 -5.36 -12.49
CA ILE A 71 -2.37 -5.27 -13.65
C ILE A 71 -1.64 -6.60 -13.87
N VAL A 72 -1.27 -7.30 -12.80
CA VAL A 72 -0.56 -8.59 -12.85
C VAL A 72 -1.19 -9.57 -11.86
N ASN A 73 -1.43 -10.80 -12.32
CA ASN A 73 -1.91 -11.90 -11.47
C ASN A 73 -1.12 -13.16 -11.80
N VAL A 74 -0.14 -13.47 -10.96
CA VAL A 74 0.70 -14.67 -11.07
C VAL A 74 0.71 -15.40 -9.73
N PRO A 75 1.16 -16.66 -9.66
CA PRO A 75 1.18 -17.39 -8.39
C PRO A 75 1.89 -16.58 -7.28
N TYR A 76 1.17 -16.40 -6.16
CA TYR A 76 1.63 -15.68 -4.96
C TYR A 76 1.86 -14.17 -5.10
N ILE A 77 1.65 -13.56 -6.28
CA ILE A 77 1.86 -12.12 -6.52
C ILE A 77 0.71 -11.55 -7.34
N ILE A 78 0.07 -10.53 -6.78
CA ILE A 78 -0.99 -9.77 -7.46
C ILE A 78 -0.65 -8.29 -7.32
N THR A 79 -0.66 -7.56 -8.43
CA THR A 79 -0.39 -6.12 -8.53
C THR A 79 -1.52 -5.46 -9.26
#